data_AF-A0A1E3XAM9-F1
#
_entry.id   AF-A0A1E3XAM9-F1
#
_cell.length_a   1.000
_cell.length_b   1.000
_cell.length_c   1.000
_cell.angle_alpha   90.00
_cell.angle_beta   90.00
_cell.angle_gamma   90.00
#
_symmetry.space_group_name_H-M   'P 1'
#
loop_
_entity.id
_entity.type
_entity.pdbx_description
1 polymer ?
#
loop_
_entity_poly.entity_id
_entity_poly.type
_entity_poly.pdbx_seq_one_letter_code
_entity_poly.pdbx_strand_id
1 'polypeptide(L)' 'MSKCLQIYYNEKRDDNIKEMIQELRKAKNSPYYKRRSDSEIALMVLSKALKGEVKRLSNNTERK' A
#
# COMPACT_ATOMS: atom_id res chain seq x y z
N MET A 1 -23.02 -7.81 1.64
CA MET A 1 -21.87 -7.54 2.55
C MET A 1 -20.62 -7.41 1.69
N SER A 2 -19.98 -6.24 1.68
CA SER A 2 -18.73 -6.00 0.95
C SER A 2 -17.63 -6.89 1.51
N LYS A 3 -16.93 -7.65 0.67
CA LYS A 3 -15.82 -8.51 1.07
C LYS A 3 -14.66 -7.62 1.52
N CYS A 4 -14.56 -7.35 2.81
CA CYS A 4 -13.41 -6.70 3.40
C CYS A 4 -12.19 -7.61 3.18
N LEU A 5 -11.21 -7.12 2.44
CA LEU A 5 -9.95 -7.83 2.24
C LEU A 5 -9.21 -7.84 3.59
N GLN A 6 -9.32 -8.94 4.34
CA GLN A 6 -8.50 -9.16 5.52
C GLN A 6 -7.07 -9.49 5.05
N ILE A 7 -6.23 -8.47 5.04
CA ILE A 7 -4.81 -8.63 4.77
C ILE A 7 -4.18 -9.14 6.08
N TYR A 8 -3.70 -10.38 6.08
CA TYR A 8 -2.90 -10.91 7.18
C TYR A 8 -1.57 -10.17 7.20
N TYR A 9 -1.46 -9.22 8.12
CA TYR A 9 -0.30 -8.39 8.33
C TYR A 9 0.76 -9.17 9.11
N ASN A 10 1.94 -9.33 8.52
CA ASN A 10 3.10 -9.88 9.21
C ASN A 10 4.15 -8.78 9.39
N GLU A 11 4.29 -8.27 10.62
CA GLU A 11 5.19 -7.15 10.97
C GLU A 11 6.64 -7.34 10.50
N LYS A 12 7.13 -8.58 10.45
CA LYS A 12 8.51 -8.87 10.00
C LYS A 12 8.68 -8.88 8.49
N ARG A 13 7.61 -9.17 7.73
CA ARG A 13 7.66 -9.31 6.27
C ARG A 13 7.20 -8.04 5.55
N ASP A 14 6.20 -7.35 6.12
CA ASP A 14 5.44 -6.31 5.41
C ASP A 14 5.87 -4.88 5.79
N ASP A 15 6.91 -4.75 6.63
CA ASP A 15 7.32 -3.50 7.30
C ASP A 15 6.16 -2.82 8.04
N ASN A 16 6.45 -1.75 8.81
CA ASN A 16 5.43 -1.12 9.65
C ASN A 16 4.44 -0.24 8.84
N ILE A 17 3.52 -0.86 8.08
CA ILE A 17 2.53 -0.16 7.21
C ILE A 17 1.75 0.89 8.02
N LYS A 18 1.44 0.59 9.28
CA LYS A 18 0.73 1.50 10.18
C LYS A 18 1.52 2.79 10.42
N GLU A 19 2.83 2.69 10.58
CA GLU A 19 3.73 3.83 10.77
C GLU A 19 3.82 4.67 9.50
N MET A 20 3.94 4.02 8.33
CA MET A 20 3.95 4.70 7.03
C MET A 20 2.64 5.48 6.78
N ILE A 21 1.48 4.92 7.14
CA ILE A 21 0.20 5.63 7.04
C ILE A 21 0.19 6.87 7.93
N GLN A 22 0.72 6.78 9.15
CA GLN A 22 0.82 7.93 10.05
C GLN A 22 1.74 9.02 9.50
N GLU A 23 2.87 8.66 8.89
CA GLU A 23 3.75 9.62 8.22
C GLU A 23 3.04 10.34 7.06
N LEU A 24 2.33 9.59 6.21
CA LEU A 24 1.53 10.16 5.11
C LEU A 24 0.46 11.13 5.61
N ARG A 25 -0.16 10.86 6.77
CA ARG A 25 -1.15 11.77 7.39
C ARG A 25 -0.53 13.01 8.03
N LYS A 26 0.72 12.90 8.51
CA LYS A 26 1.49 14.01 9.11
C LYS A 26 2.15 14.91 8.06
N ALA A 27 2.25 14.46 6.81
CA ALA A 27 2.84 15.23 5.72
C ALA A 27 2.09 16.56 5.51
N LYS A 28 2.69 17.67 5.97
CA LYS A 28 2.10 19.02 5.95
C LYS A 28 1.70 19.50 4.55
N ASN A 29 2.36 18.97 3.52
CA ASN A 29 2.21 19.40 2.13
C ASN A 29 1.10 18.66 1.37
N SER A 30 0.39 17.70 1.99
CA SER A 30 -0.66 16.95 1.31
C SER A 30 -1.88 16.75 2.20
N PRO A 31 -2.88 17.66 2.17
CA PRO A 31 -4.15 17.46 2.87
C PRO A 31 -4.91 16.24 2.36
N TYR A 32 -4.49 15.65 1.23
CA TYR A 32 -5.08 14.49 0.59
C TYR A 32 -5.17 13.28 1.51
N TYR A 33 -4.07 12.87 2.15
CA TYR A 33 -4.07 11.69 3.03
C TYR A 33 -4.77 11.95 4.36
N LYS A 34 -4.76 13.20 4.83
CA LYS A 34 -5.36 13.59 6.11
C LYS A 34 -6.89 13.37 6.17
N ARG A 35 -7.56 13.42 5.01
CA ARG A 35 -9.02 13.28 4.87
C ARG A 35 -9.49 11.84 4.61
N ARG A 36 -8.56 10.89 4.45
CA ARG A 36 -8.88 9.49 4.15
C ARG A 36 -8.75 8.61 5.39
N SER A 37 -9.49 7.50 5.38
CA SER A 37 -9.32 6.44 6.36
C SER A 37 -8.01 5.68 6.15
N ASP A 38 -7.48 5.07 7.21
CA ASP A 38 -6.26 4.28 7.14
C ASP A 38 -6.38 3.13 6.13
N SER A 39 -7.56 2.50 6.04
CA SER A 39 -7.82 1.43 5.07
C SER A 39 -7.75 1.90 3.61
N GLU A 40 -8.25 3.10 3.30
CA GLU A 40 -8.11 3.67 1.95
C GLU A 40 -6.66 3.97 1.62
N ILE A 41 -5.90 4.53 2.58
CA ILE A 41 -4.48 4.84 2.39
C ILE A 41 -3.69 3.55 2.18
N ALA A 42 -3.93 2.53 3.01
CA ALA A 42 -3.33 1.21 2.87
C ALA A 42 -3.60 0.62 1.48
N LEU A 43 -4.86 0.64 1.05
CA LEU A 43 -5.26 0.13 -0.27
C LEU A 43 -4.54 0.87 -1.41
N MET A 44 -4.43 2.19 -1.34
CA MET A 44 -3.73 2.98 -2.35
C MET A 44 -2.24 2.64 -2.44
N VAL A 45 -1.55 2.58 -1.30
CA VAL A 45 -0.12 2.28 -1.23
C VAL A 45 0.16 0.87 -1.73
N LEU A 46 -0.59 -0.12 -1.23
CA LEU A 46 -0.46 -1.52 -1.61
C LEU A 46 -0.79 -1.73 -3.09
N SER A 47 -1.80 -1.05 -3.63
CA SER A 47 -2.15 -1.16 -5.06
C SER A 47 -1.02 -0.65 -5.98
N LYS A 48 -0.34 0.44 -5.59
CA LYS A 48 0.83 0.95 -6.33
C LYS A 48 2.01 -0.02 -6.25
N ALA A 49 2.32 -0.52 -5.06
CA ALA A 49 3.39 -1.50 -4.86
C ALA A 49 3.15 -2.77 -5.68
N LEU A 50 1.93 -3.33 -5.60
CA LEU A 50 1.52 -4.50 -6.37
C LEU A 50 1.67 -4.29 -7.89
N LYS A 51 1.26 -3.12 -8.40
CA LYS A 51 1.45 -2.79 -9.83
C LYS A 51 2.93 -2.79 -10.24
N GLY A 52 3.82 -2.32 -9.35
CA GLY A 52 5.27 -2.37 -9.55
C GLY A 52 5.79 -3.79 -9.64
N GLU A 53 5.37 -4.66 -8.71
CA GLU A 53 5.75 -6.08 -8.70
C GLU A 53 5.25 -6.84 -9.93
N VAL A 54 4.00 -6.61 -10.34
CA VAL A 54 3.45 -7.20 -11.58
C VAL A 54 4.26 -6.77 -12.80
N LYS A 55 4.65 -5.48 -12.89
CA LYS A 55 5.49 -4.99 -13.98
C LYS A 55 6.88 -5.64 -13.97
N ARG A 56 7.49 -5.80 -12.79
CA ARG A 56 8.78 -6.47 -12.64
C ARG A 56 8.69 -7.94 -13.09
N LEU A 57 7.62 -8.63 -12.72
CA LEU A 57 7.37 -10.00 -13.14
C LEU A 57 7.20 -10.13 -14.66
N SER A 58 6.42 -9.23 -15.28
CA SER A 58 6.23 -9.19 -16.74
C SER A 58 7.57 -9.03 -17.47
N ASN A 59 8.36 -8.04 -17.08
CA ASN A 59 9.65 -7.75 -17.70
C ASN A 59 10.68 -8.88 -17.53
N ASN A 60 10.62 -9.62 -16.42
CA ASN A 60 11.49 -10.78 -16.19
C ASN A 60 11.05 -12.01 -17.00
N THR A 61 9.76 -12.09 -17.36
CA THR A 61 9.22 -13.17 -18.19
C THR A 61 9.56 -12.94 -19.66
N GLU A 62 9.55 -11.69 -20.13
CA GLU A 62 9.93 -11.30 -21.50
C GLU A 62 11.43 -11.42 -21.79
N ARG A 63 12.27 -11.55 -20.76
CA ARG A 63 13.74 -11.69 -20.87
C ARG A 63 14.23 -13.15 -20.81
N LYS A 64 13.33 -14.12 -20.69
CA LYS A 64 13.62 -15.55 -20.75
C LYS A 64 13.17 -16.14 -22.08
#